data_AF-A0A2N0X5V8-F1
#
_entry.id   AF-A0A2N0X5V8-F1
#
_cell.length_a   1.000
_cell.length_b   1.000
_cell.length_c   1.000
_cell.angle_alpha   90.00
_cell.angle_beta   90.00
_cell.angle_gamma   90.00
#
_symmetry.space_group_name_H-M   'P 1'
#
loop_
_entity.id
_entity.type
_entity.pdbx_description
1 polymer ?
#
loop_
_entity_poly.entity_id
_entity_poly.type
_entity_poly.pdbx_seq_one_letter_code
_entity_poly.pdbx_strand_id
1 'polypeptide(L)' 'RARAREDEDAARARDRYERDGGLQERTYEAYRELARRRWGGPWLVASDPSEVVEAVRGLAEER' A
#
# COMPACT_ATOMS: atom_id res chain seq x y z
N ARG A 1 -9.90 -2.53 3.56
CA ARG A 1 -8.96 -1.92 4.55
C ARG A 1 -9.25 -0.42 4.79
N ALA A 2 -10.52 -0.03 4.94
CA ALA A 2 -10.96 1.32 5.33
C ALA A 2 -12.12 1.26 6.34
N ARG A 3 -12.98 0.23 6.22
CA ARG A 3 -14.04 -0.11 7.19
C ARG A 3 -13.53 -0.25 8.63
N ALA A 4 -12.33 -0.78 8.82
CA ALA A 4 -11.76 -1.00 10.16
C ALA A 4 -11.36 0.29 10.89
N ARG A 5 -11.25 1.44 10.20
CA ARG A 5 -10.89 2.74 10.82
C ARG A 5 -12.10 3.58 11.19
N GLU A 6 -13.31 3.12 10.86
CA GLU A 6 -14.55 3.81 11.21
C GLU A 6 -14.91 3.58 12.69
N ASP A 7 -14.45 2.48 13.28
CA ASP A 7 -14.68 2.14 14.69
C ASP A 7 -13.80 2.95 15.66
N GLU A 8 -12.68 3.53 15.19
CA GLU A 8 -11.69 4.24 16.03
C GLU A 8 -11.86 5.76 16.06
N ASP A 9 -12.61 6.36 15.12
CA ASP A 9 -12.80 7.82 15.05
C ASP A 9 -14.21 8.19 14.58
N ALA A 10 -15.13 8.29 15.55
CA ALA A 10 -16.53 8.64 15.31
C ALA A 10 -16.75 10.08 14.79
N ALA A 11 -15.73 10.95 14.87
CA ALA A 11 -15.83 12.34 14.41
C ALA A 11 -15.40 12.50 12.94
N ARG A 12 -14.80 11.46 12.34
CA ARG A 12 -14.22 11.55 11.00
C ARG A 12 -15.17 10.99 9.95
N ALA A 13 -15.69 11.88 9.11
CA ALA A 13 -16.38 11.48 7.89
C ALA A 13 -15.38 10.86 6.90
N ARG A 14 -15.70 9.67 6.37
CA ARG A 14 -14.94 9.03 5.29
C ARG A 14 -14.89 9.92 4.06
N ASP A 15 -13.71 10.06 3.45
CA ASP A 15 -13.56 10.82 2.22
C ASP A 15 -14.15 10.07 1.00
N ARG A 16 -14.04 10.64 -0.20
CA ARG A 16 -14.55 10.00 -1.43
C ARG A 16 -13.80 8.70 -1.76
N TYR A 17 -12.49 8.66 -1.53
CA TYR A 17 -11.67 7.49 -1.79
C TYR A 17 -12.02 6.34 -0.83
N GLU A 18 -12.29 6.66 0.43
CA GLU A 18 -12.64 5.68 1.46
C GLU A 18 -14.05 5.08 1.31
N ARG A 19 -14.98 5.83 0.70
CA ARG A 19 -16.35 5.37 0.43
C ARG A 19 -16.50 4.64 -0.90
N ASP A 20 -15.67 4.95 -1.88
CA ASP A 20 -15.72 4.34 -3.20
C ASP A 20 -14.80 3.11 -3.28
N GLY A 21 -15.37 1.93 -2.98
CA GLY A 21 -14.64 0.66 -3.05
C GLY A 21 -14.13 0.33 -4.45
N GLY A 22 -14.86 0.71 -5.51
CA GLY A 22 -14.43 0.48 -6.89
C GLY A 22 -13.24 1.37 -7.28
N LEU A 23 -13.19 2.59 -6.77
CA LEU A 23 -12.02 3.46 -6.91
C LEU A 23 -10.81 2.85 -6.20
N GLN A 24 -10.95 2.34 -4.97
CA GLN A 24 -9.85 1.67 -4.26
C GLN A 24 -9.31 0.48 -5.03
N GLU A 25 -10.19 -0.36 -5.59
CA GLU A 25 -9.78 -1.54 -6.37
C GLU A 25 -9.00 -1.15 -7.64
N ARG A 26 -9.49 -0.17 -8.40
CA ARG A 26 -8.76 0.34 -9.59
C ARG A 26 -7.42 0.97 -9.22
N THR A 27 -7.35 1.69 -8.11
CA THR A 27 -6.08 2.25 -7.60
C THR A 27 -5.12 1.15 -7.19
N TYR A 28 -5.60 0.09 -6.54
CA TYR A 28 -4.79 -1.06 -6.17
C TYR A 28 -4.20 -1.76 -7.40
N GLU A 29 -5.02 -2.05 -8.42
CA GLU A 29 -4.54 -2.65 -9.67
C GLU A 29 -3.54 -1.76 -10.40
N ALA A 30 -3.73 -0.43 -10.38
CA ALA A 30 -2.74 0.51 -10.91
C ALA A 30 -1.39 0.42 -10.18
N TYR A 31 -1.38 0.35 -8.83
CA TYR A 31 -0.15 0.16 -8.07
C TYR A 31 0.54 -1.18 -8.39
N ARG A 32 -0.22 -2.26 -8.58
CA ARG A 32 0.33 -3.54 -9.00
C ARG A 32 1.00 -3.46 -10.37
N GLU A 33 0.41 -2.70 -11.30
CA GLU A 33 1.01 -2.46 -12.61
C GLU A 33 2.32 -1.68 -12.52
N LEU A 34 2.36 -0.62 -11.71
CA LEU A 34 3.57 0.19 -11.51
C LEU A 34 4.70 -0.65 -10.93
N ALA A 35 4.39 -1.49 -9.93
CA ALA A 35 5.35 -2.40 -9.34
C ALA A 35 5.89 -3.41 -10.36
N ARG A 36 5.01 -4.00 -11.17
CA ARG A 36 5.40 -4.96 -12.22
C ARG A 36 6.31 -4.32 -13.27
N ARG A 37 6.04 -3.06 -13.62
CA ARG A 37 6.84 -2.29 -14.58
C ARG A 37 8.14 -1.72 -14.00
N ARG A 38 8.38 -1.88 -12.69
CA ARG A 38 9.50 -1.23 -11.98
C ARG A 38 9.54 0.27 -12.26
N TRP A 39 8.36 0.90 -12.25
CA TRP A 39 8.22 2.29 -12.67
C TRP A 39 8.94 3.21 -11.68
N GLY A 40 9.92 3.99 -12.14
CA GLY A 40 10.71 4.88 -11.27
C GLY A 40 11.76 4.18 -10.40
N GLY A 41 12.03 2.88 -10.60
CA GLY A 41 13.04 2.13 -9.85
C GLY A 41 12.55 0.75 -9.39
N PRO A 42 13.33 0.01 -8.59
CA PRO A 42 12.90 -1.24 -7.97
C PRO A 42 11.69 -1.04 -7.05
N TRP A 43 10.78 -2.03 -7.05
CA TRP A 43 9.61 -2.06 -6.16
C TRP A 43 9.67 -3.30 -5.28
N LEU A 44 9.26 -3.15 -4.02
CA LEU A 44 8.98 -4.25 -3.10
C LEU A 44 7.47 -4.30 -2.86
N VAL A 45 6.86 -5.46 -3.11
CA VAL A 45 5.46 -5.73 -2.77
C VAL A 45 5.46 -6.68 -1.59
N ALA A 46 5.03 -6.19 -0.43
CA ALA A 46 5.05 -6.94 0.83
C ALA A 46 3.63 -7.13 1.37
N SER A 47 3.38 -8.30 1.96
CA SER A 47 2.15 -8.57 2.70
C SER A 47 2.27 -8.26 4.20
N ASP A 48 3.48 -8.39 4.73
CA ASP A 48 3.83 -8.16 6.13
C ASP A 48 4.93 -7.08 6.28
N PRO A 49 4.88 -6.22 7.32
CA PRO A 49 5.92 -5.22 7.56
C PRO A 49 7.33 -5.79 7.72
N SER A 50 7.50 -7.01 8.22
CA SER A 50 8.82 -7.65 8.38
C SER A 50 9.51 -7.88 7.03
N GLU A 51 8.76 -8.21 5.97
CA GLU A 51 9.31 -8.36 4.62
C GLU A 51 9.99 -7.07 4.13
N VAL A 52 9.46 -5.90 4.52
CA VAL A 52 10.04 -4.60 4.20
C VAL A 52 11.33 -4.37 4.97
N VAL A 53 11.35 -4.69 6.27
CA VAL A 53 12.53 -4.53 7.13
C VAL A 53 13.69 -5.38 6.60
N GLU A 54 13.41 -6.65 6.29
CA GLU A 54 14.44 -7.57 5.79
C GLU A 54 14.98 -7.14 4.41
N ALA A 55 14.11 -6.71 3.50
CA ALA A 55 14.55 -6.23 2.20
C ALA A 55 15.45 -4.98 2.29
N VAL A 56 15.12 -4.05 3.19
CA VAL A 56 15.95 -2.85 3.41
C VAL A 56 17.28 -3.19 4.07
N ARG A 57 17.31 -4.14 5.01
CA ARG A 57 18.57 -4.62 5.61
C ARG A 57 19.49 -5.24 4.56
N GLY A 58 18.97 -6.13 3.73
CA GLY A 58 19.75 -6.75 2.65
C GLY A 58 20.36 -5.71 1.71
N LEU A 59 19.58 -4.69 1.32
CA LEU A 59 20.08 -3.59 0.49
C LEU A 59 21.19 -2.77 1.16
N ALA A 60 21.18 -2.64 2.49
CA ALA A 60 22.22 -1.90 3.22
C ALA A 60 23.52 -2.70 3.36
N GLU A 61 23.43 -4.02 3.42
CA GLU A 61 24.57 -4.94 3.57
C GLU A 61 25.28 -5.23 2.25
N GLU A 62 24.59 -5.11 1.12
CA GLU A 62 25.15 -5.27 -0.24
C GLU A 62 25.93 -4.03 -0.74
N ARG A 63 25.97 -2.92 0.02
CA ARG A 63 26.66 -1.67 -0.35
C ARG A 63 28.00 -1.48 0.36
#